data_AF-A0AB74VDA6-F1
#
_entry.id   AF-A0AB74VDA6-F1
#
_cell.length_a   1.000
_cell.length_b   1.000
_cell.length_c   1.000
_cell.angle_alpha   90.00
_cell.angle_beta   90.00
_cell.angle_gamma   90.00
#
_symmetry.space_group_name_H-M   'P 1'
#
loop_
_entity.id
_entity.type
_entity.pdbx_description
1 polymer ?
#
loop_
_entity_poly.entity_id
_entity_poly.type
_entity_poly.pdbx_seq_one_letter_code
_entity_poly.pdbx_strand_id
1 'polypeptide(L)' 'MQVDIIWDRVVNGYATRDITNIEVDEYSEIILCLKIRLEQLEEKLIEYKQSEDKRLKVFIPKREKELLRLKNLIKLME' A
#
# COMPACT_ATOMS: atom_id res chain seq x y z
N MET A 1 10.64 -15.94 17.94
CA MET A 1 9.47 -15.11 17.62
C MET A 1 8.24 -15.85 18.11
N GLN A 2 7.60 -15.36 19.17
CA GLN A 2 6.38 -15.95 19.74
C GLN A 2 5.24 -14.99 19.42
N VAL A 3 4.27 -15.46 18.64
CA VAL A 3 3.10 -14.67 18.23
C VAL A 3 1.96 -15.10 19.14
N ASP A 4 1.48 -14.19 19.98
CA ASP A 4 0.29 -14.44 20.79
C ASP A 4 -0.96 -14.32 19.92
N ILE A 5 -1.73 -15.41 19.86
CA ILE A 5 -2.88 -15.54 18.97
C ILE A 5 -4.17 -15.34 19.78
N ILE A 6 -4.85 -14.22 19.58
CA ILE A 6 -6.17 -13.95 20.13
C ILE A 6 -7.23 -14.40 19.09
N TRP A 7 -8.09 -15.35 19.48
CA TRP A 7 -9.02 -16.07 18.59
C TRP A 7 -10.47 -15.56 18.63
N ASP A 8 -10.71 -14.25 18.74
CA ASP A 8 -12.04 -13.79 19.19
C ASP A 8 -13.07 -13.46 18.11
N ARG A 9 -12.76 -13.49 16.79
CA ARG A 9 -13.76 -13.22 15.75
C ARG A 9 -13.59 -14.12 14.52
N VAL A 10 -14.68 -14.76 14.10
CA VAL A 10 -14.79 -15.49 12.83
C VAL A 10 -15.76 -14.71 11.95
N VAL A 11 -15.26 -14.18 10.83
CA VAL A 11 -16.11 -13.56 9.80
C VAL A 11 -15.91 -14.34 8.51
N ASN A 12 -17.00 -14.89 7.96
CA ASN A 12 -17.03 -15.63 6.69
C ASN A 12 -16.05 -16.81 6.57
N GLY A 13 -15.91 -17.63 7.62
CA GLY A 13 -15.12 -18.87 7.56
C GLY A 13 -13.60 -18.66 7.57
N TYR A 14 -13.12 -17.43 7.69
CA TYR A 14 -11.72 -17.10 7.95
C TYR A 14 -11.58 -16.63 9.40
N ALA A 15 -10.53 -17.11 10.08
CA ALA A 15 -10.14 -16.56 11.37
C ALA A 15 -9.60 -15.14 11.12
N THR A 16 -10.32 -14.12 11.57
CA THR A 16 -9.75 -12.76 11.62
C THR A 16 -8.73 -12.74 12.75
N ARG A 17 -7.46 -12.57 12.40
CA ARG A 17 -6.33 -12.51 13.32
C ARG A 17 -5.86 -11.07 13.38
N ASP A 18 -6.04 -10.43 14.51
CA ASP A 18 -5.50 -9.10 14.74
C ASP A 18 -4.01 -9.22 15.08
N ILE A 19 -3.16 -8.53 14.33
CA ILE A 19 -1.72 -8.44 14.63
C ILE A 19 -1.57 -7.33 15.66
N THR A 20 -1.42 -7.70 16.93
CA THR A 20 -1.35 -6.74 18.04
C THR A 20 0.08 -6.33 18.43
N ASN A 21 1.09 -7.10 18.00
CA ASN A 21 2.49 -6.87 18.34
C ASN A 21 3.28 -6.54 17.06
N ILE A 22 3.16 -5.31 16.58
CA ILE A 22 4.07 -4.74 15.57
C ILE A 22 5.04 -3.83 16.32
N GLU A 23 6.34 -4.08 16.19
CA GLU A 23 7.33 -3.19 16.79
C GLU A 23 7.31 -1.82 16.09
N VAL A 24 7.61 -0.75 16.83
CA VAL A 24 7.59 0.62 16.27
C VAL A 24 8.52 0.76 15.07
N ASP A 25 9.63 0.03 15.06
CA ASP A 25 10.59 0.02 13.97
C ASP A 25 10.03 -0.67 12.72
N GLU A 26 9.38 -1.84 12.88
CA GLU A 26 8.69 -2.54 11.78
C GLU A 26 7.58 -1.68 11.18
N TYR A 27 6.82 -0.99 12.03
CA TYR A 27 5.79 -0.05 11.58
C TYR A 27 6.37 1.09 10.75
N SER A 28 7.48 1.66 11.23
CA SER A 28 8.19 2.75 10.58
C SER A 28 8.76 2.32 9.22
N GLU A 29 9.33 1.12 9.14
CA GLU A 29 9.81 0.53 7.89
C GLU A 29 8.68 0.33 6.87
N ILE A 30 7.52 -0.17 7.30
CA ILE A 30 6.36 -0.34 6.43
C ILE A 30 5.91 1.02 5.87
N ILE A 31 5.77 2.05 6.71
CA ILE A 31 5.40 3.39 6.27
C ILE A 31 6.43 3.94 5.28
N LEU A 32 7.72 3.77 5.56
CA LEU A 32 8.80 4.22 4.67
C LEU A 32 8.71 3.54 3.30
N CYS A 33 8.53 2.22 3.27
CA CYS A 33 8.37 1.45 2.03
C CYS A 33 7.14 1.91 1.23
N LEU A 34 6.02 2.20 1.90
CA LEU A 34 4.83 2.73 1.25
C LEU A 34 5.09 4.13 0.66
N LYS A 35 5.78 5.02 1.37
CA LYS A 35 6.14 6.36 0.88
C LYS A 35 7.07 6.29 -0.33
N ILE A 36 8.12 5.48 -0.28
CA ILE A 36 9.02 5.25 -1.44
C ILE A 36 8.22 4.72 -2.63
N ARG A 37 7.29 3.78 -2.40
CA ARG A 37 6.46 3.24 -3.47
C ARG A 37 5.54 4.29 -4.07
N LEU A 38 5.03 5.22 -3.25
CA LEU A 38 4.20 6.33 -3.71
C LEU A 38 4.97 7.21 -4.68
N GLU A 39 6.16 7.64 -4.29
CA GLU A 39 7.04 8.50 -5.09
C GLU A 39 7.36 7.85 -6.44
N GLN A 40 7.77 6.57 -6.44
CA GLN A 40 8.05 5.82 -7.67
C GLN A 40 6.84 5.75 -8.62
N LEU A 41 5.62 5.63 -8.08
CA LEU A 41 4.40 5.58 -8.88
C LEU A 41 4.06 6.96 -9.44
N GLU A 42 4.29 8.03 -8.68
CA GLU A 42 4.12 9.42 -9.13
C GLU A 42 5.09 9.75 -10.26
N GLU A 43 6.37 9.40 -10.12
CA GLU A 43 7.39 9.58 -11.17
C GLU A 43 7.01 8.83 -12.46
N LYS A 44 6.64 7.55 -12.36
CA LYS A 44 6.21 6.76 -13.53
C LYS A 44 4.95 7.32 -14.17
N LEU A 45 4.02 7.87 -13.38
CA LEU A 45 2.82 8.49 -13.92
C LEU A 45 3.17 9.73 -14.75
N ILE A 46 4.11 10.54 -14.25
CA ILE A 46 4.62 11.71 -14.95
C ILE A 46 5.28 11.27 -16.26
N GLU A 47 6.14 10.25 -16.22
CA GLU A 47 6.78 9.67 -17.40
C GLU A 47 5.74 9.23 -18.46
N TYR A 48 4.70 8.50 -18.06
CA TYR A 48 3.65 8.04 -18.98
C TYR A 48 2.82 9.18 -19.55
N LYS A 49 2.58 10.25 -18.77
CA LYS A 49 1.84 11.43 -19.22
C LYS A 49 2.66 12.26 -20.22
N GLN A 50 3.96 12.36 -20.00
CA GLN A 50 4.89 13.12 -20.86
C GLN A 50 5.33 12.33 -22.10
N SER A 51 5.26 11.01 -22.07
CA SER A 51 5.64 10.18 -23.21
C SER A 51 4.76 10.41 -24.45
N GLU A 52 5.41 10.45 -25.61
CA GLU A 52 4.76 10.47 -26.91
C GLU A 52 4.15 9.11 -27.28
N ASP A 53 4.57 8.02 -26.63
CA ASP A 53 4.03 6.69 -26.88
C ASP A 53 2.61 6.56 -26.31
N LYS A 54 1.62 6.53 -27.23
CA LYS A 54 0.21 6.36 -26.91
C LYS A 54 -0.08 5.04 -26.17
N ARG A 55 0.75 4.01 -26.31
CA ARG A 55 0.59 2.73 -25.59
C ARG A 55 0.80 2.90 -24.09
N LEU A 56 1.71 3.79 -23.69
CA LEU A 56 1.99 4.05 -22.27
C LEU A 56 0.81 4.75 -21.58
N LYS A 57 0.03 5.55 -22.32
CA LYS A 57 -1.15 6.23 -21.80
C LYS A 57 -2.26 5.28 -21.35
N VAL A 58 -2.29 4.05 -21.87
CA VAL A 58 -3.23 3.00 -21.45
C VAL A 58 -3.02 2.60 -19.97
N PHE A 59 -1.81 2.76 -19.44
CA PHE A 59 -1.50 2.39 -18.05
C PHE A 59 -1.81 3.51 -17.04
N ILE A 60 -2.03 4.75 -17.49
CA ILE A 60 -2.28 5.91 -16.62
C ILE A 60 -3.48 5.68 -15.69
N PRO A 61 -4.67 5.25 -16.14
CA PRO A 61 -5.82 5.11 -15.26
C PRO A 61 -5.61 4.05 -14.17
N LYS A 62 -4.92 2.95 -14.52
CA LYS A 62 -4.57 1.90 -13.55
C LYS A 62 -3.61 2.45 -12.50
N ARG A 63 -2.60 3.20 -12.91
CA ARG A 63 -1.62 3.82 -12.02
C ARG A 63 -2.25 4.86 -11.10
N GLU A 64 -3.13 5.73 -11.60
CA GLU A 64 -3.85 6.71 -10.78
C GLU A 64 -4.70 6.04 -9.69
N LYS A 65 -5.35 4.92 -10.02
CA LYS A 65 -6.10 4.13 -9.04
C LYS A 65 -5.22 3.49 -7.97
N GLU A 66 -4.06 2.95 -8.36
CA GLU A 66 -3.06 2.42 -7.43
C GLU A 66 -2.55 3.53 -6.49
N LEU A 67 -2.27 4.70 -7.04
CA LEU A 67 -1.77 5.87 -6.32
C LEU A 67 -2.78 6.36 -5.27
N LEU A 68 -4.06 6.48 -5.65
CA LEU A 68 -5.13 6.85 -4.74
C LEU A 68 -5.27 5.84 -3.58
N ARG A 69 -5.21 4.54 -3.89
CA ARG A 69 -5.23 3.49 -2.86
C ARG A 69 -4.06 3.61 -1.89
N LEU A 70 -2.86 3.85 -2.41
CA LEU A 70 -1.66 3.97 -1.59
C LEU A 70 -1.70 5.20 -0.68
N LYS A 71 -2.17 6.35 -1.21
CA LYS A 71 -2.40 7.57 -0.41
C LYS A 71 -3.39 7.34 0.72
N ASN A 72 -4.48 6.65 0.44
CA ASN A 72 -5.47 6.32 1.47
C ASN A 72 -4.89 5.37 2.52
N LEU A 73 -4.07 4.38 2.14
CA LEU A 73 -3.42 3.47 3.08
C LEU A 73 -2.44 4.21 4.00
N ILE A 74 -1.56 5.05 3.43
CA ILE A 74 -0.62 5.85 4.23
C ILE A 74 -1.38 6.74 5.21
N LYS A 75 -2.46 7.39 4.76
CA LYS A 75 -3.29 8.24 5.64
C LYS A 75 -3.98 7.47 6.77
N LEU A 76 -4.28 6.18 6.58
CA LEU A 76 -4.84 5.35 7.66
C LEU A 76 -3.79 4.94 8.69
N MET A 77 -2.51 5.05 8.34
CA MET A 77 -1.35 4.72 9.17
C MET A 77 -0.66 5.96 9.76
N GLU A 78 -1.10 7.17 9.40
CA GLU A 78 -0.64 8.43 10.02
C GLU A 78 -1.65 8.92 11.05
#